data_AF-A0A8H7VEM4-F1
#
_entry.id   AF-A0A8H7VEM4-F1
#
_cell.length_a   1.000
_cell.length_b   1.000
_cell.length_c   1.000
_cell.angle_alpha   90.00
_cell.angle_beta   90.00
_cell.angle_gamma   90.00
#
_symmetry.space_group_name_H-M   'P 1'
#
loop_
_entity.id
_entity.type
_entity.pdbx_description
1 polymer ?
#
loop_
_entity_poly.entity_id
_entity_poly.type
_entity_poly.pdbx_seq_one_letter_code
_entity_poly.pdbx_strand_id
1 'polypeptide(L)'
;MKEKQEYTSSHDIPVAVHQHQQQQQRWKWVRRGILSMVLMGLVVHSFGPLCQQETGDEILFIQQQPQQKSHIVLHTGFPPAGNVSGLAITPGKAAATAFSPNPASSSVKHMDREHMTTTGGESWWDRLFPNRHVHLVNVQLPVTTVTNTTVVEASLSVCGSKKQRFGLGRPQVPDMDACVETALVKSDREDEEDVFSVLEWTPEKTIVLQKSKLYWLVVQSPSVPFQWVNSELGINGYGTAVETEAGWEFKLEGEPIPSAMVVVEDHH
;
A
#
# COMPACT_ATOMS: atom_id res chain seq x y z
N MET A 1 36.71 19.67 -85.81
CA MET A 1 35.89 20.50 -84.92
C MET A 1 35.87 19.84 -83.55
N LYS A 2 36.46 20.48 -82.54
CA LYS A 2 36.45 20.06 -81.14
C LYS A 2 36.00 21.29 -80.34
N GLU A 3 34.85 21.20 -79.69
CA GLU A 3 34.35 22.23 -78.77
C GLU A 3 35.22 22.25 -77.52
N LYS A 4 35.66 23.46 -77.13
CA LYS A 4 36.30 23.76 -75.85
C LYS A 4 35.19 24.01 -74.82
N GLN A 5 35.23 23.28 -73.72
CA GLN A 5 34.51 23.66 -72.50
C GLN A 5 35.29 24.78 -71.78
N GLU A 6 34.60 25.87 -71.49
CA GLU A 6 35.07 26.98 -70.68
C GLU A 6 34.46 26.83 -69.29
N TYR A 7 35.31 26.71 -68.27
CA TYR A 7 34.93 26.55 -66.87
C TYR A 7 35.07 27.90 -66.18
N THR A 8 33.96 28.58 -65.89
CA THR A 8 33.95 29.80 -65.08
C THR A 8 33.56 29.46 -63.64
N SER A 9 34.58 29.48 -62.77
CA SER A 9 34.45 29.50 -61.32
C SER A 9 33.92 30.87 -60.88
N SER A 10 32.84 30.90 -60.11
CA SER A 10 32.45 32.07 -59.33
C SER A 10 31.73 31.64 -58.05
N HIS A 11 32.48 31.60 -56.95
CA HIS A 11 32.00 31.45 -55.58
C HIS A 11 32.79 32.42 -54.71
N ASP A 12 32.32 33.68 -54.65
CA ASP A 12 32.70 34.62 -53.62
C ASP A 12 31.43 35.24 -53.04
N ILE A 13 30.91 34.62 -51.98
CA ILE A 13 29.90 35.21 -51.10
C ILE A 13 30.67 35.96 -50.00
N PRO A 14 30.38 37.25 -49.75
CA PRO A 14 31.20 38.07 -48.87
C PRO A 14 31.08 37.64 -47.39
N VAL A 15 32.25 37.46 -46.77
CA VAL A 15 32.52 37.08 -45.37
C VAL A 15 31.75 37.92 -44.32
N ALA A 16 31.21 39.08 -44.70
CA ALA A 16 30.45 39.96 -43.80
C ALA A 16 29.08 39.40 -43.37
N VAL A 17 28.44 38.51 -44.14
CA VAL A 17 27.09 37.99 -43.81
C VAL A 17 27.14 36.95 -42.69
N HIS A 18 28.22 36.18 -42.59
CA HIS A 18 28.35 35.13 -41.56
C HIS A 18 28.67 35.67 -40.15
N GLN A 19 29.36 36.80 -40.03
CA GLN A 19 29.64 37.39 -38.71
C GLN A 19 28.38 37.98 -38.04
N HIS A 20 27.49 38.60 -38.81
CA HIS A 20 26.24 39.17 -38.27
C HIS A 20 25.27 38.10 -37.75
N GLN A 21 25.18 36.94 -38.40
CA GLN A 21 24.32 35.84 -37.96
C GLN A 21 24.80 35.18 -36.65
N GLN A 22 26.11 35.00 -36.48
CA GLN A 22 26.66 34.45 -35.23
C GLN A 22 26.46 35.39 -34.04
N GLN A 23 26.56 36.71 -34.25
CA GLN A 23 26.35 37.70 -33.20
C GLN A 23 24.88 37.75 -32.73
N GLN A 24 23.92 37.59 -33.65
CA GLN A 24 22.49 37.53 -33.31
C GLN A 24 22.10 36.24 -32.56
N GLN A 25 22.71 35.10 -32.89
CA GLN A 25 22.48 33.86 -32.14
C GLN A 25 23.01 33.93 -30.71
N ARG A 26 24.20 34.49 -30.51
CA ARG A 26 24.78 34.71 -29.17
C ARG A 26 23.87 35.59 -28.30
N TRP A 27 23.32 36.67 -28.87
CA TRP A 27 22.39 37.55 -28.16
C TRP A 27 21.06 36.88 -27.78
N LYS A 28 20.57 35.93 -28.58
CA LYS A 28 19.37 35.14 -28.22
C LYS A 28 19.61 34.26 -27.00
N TRP A 29 20.78 33.64 -26.89
CA TRP A 29 21.14 32.81 -25.73
C TRP A 29 21.33 33.62 -24.46
N VAL A 30 21.97 34.80 -24.55
CA VAL A 30 22.11 35.72 -23.41
C VAL A 30 20.75 36.19 -22.91
N ARG A 31 19.82 36.55 -23.82
CA ARG A 31 18.46 36.95 -23.43
C ARG A 31 17.70 35.82 -22.74
N ARG A 32 17.84 34.57 -23.21
CA ARG A 32 17.23 33.39 -22.57
C ARG A 32 17.82 33.12 -21.17
N GLY A 33 19.12 33.30 -21.00
CA GLY A 33 19.79 33.16 -19.69
C GLY A 33 19.31 34.18 -18.67
N ILE A 34 19.25 35.46 -19.06
CA ILE A 34 18.76 36.55 -18.18
C ILE A 34 17.29 36.30 -17.80
N LEU A 35 16.44 35.92 -18.76
CA LEU A 35 15.02 35.66 -18.49
C LEU A 35 14.83 34.48 -17.52
N SER A 36 15.67 33.44 -17.63
CA SER A 36 15.67 32.31 -16.69
C SER A 36 16.07 32.71 -15.28
N MET A 37 17.06 33.59 -15.12
CA MET A 37 17.48 34.09 -13.80
C MET A 37 16.41 34.96 -13.16
N VAL A 38 15.74 35.83 -13.93
CA VAL A 38 14.63 36.66 -13.43
C VAL A 38 13.45 35.79 -13.00
N LEU A 39 13.10 34.75 -13.76
CA LEU A 39 12.06 33.79 -13.39
C LEU A 39 12.41 33.01 -12.11
N MET A 40 13.65 32.56 -11.96
CA MET A 40 14.09 31.92 -10.72
C MET A 40 14.05 32.87 -9.52
N GLY A 41 14.47 34.12 -9.70
CA GLY A 41 14.41 35.15 -8.65
C GLY A 41 12.98 35.43 -8.19
N LEU A 42 12.02 35.49 -9.12
CA LEU A 42 10.61 35.67 -8.81
C LEU A 42 10.02 34.47 -8.06
N VAL A 43 10.38 33.24 -8.41
CA VAL A 43 9.95 32.03 -7.68
C VAL A 43 10.51 32.00 -6.26
N VAL A 44 11.78 32.35 -6.06
CA VAL A 44 12.38 32.40 -4.72
C VAL A 44 11.78 33.54 -3.86
N HIS A 45 11.36 34.65 -4.46
CA HIS A 45 10.67 35.73 -3.73
C HIS A 45 9.19 35.43 -3.45
N SER A 46 8.51 34.66 -4.29
CA SER A 46 7.09 34.30 -4.08
C SER A 46 6.90 33.09 -3.16
N PHE A 47 7.96 32.30 -2.92
CA PHE A 47 7.94 31.13 -2.03
C PHE A 47 9.00 31.19 -0.89
N GLY A 48 9.63 32.34 -0.67
CA GLY A 48 10.49 32.60 0.50
C GLY A 48 9.66 32.94 1.75
N PRO A 49 10.07 32.52 2.96
CA PRO A 49 9.17 31.98 3.97
C PRO A 49 8.37 33.03 4.75
N LEU A 50 7.07 32.75 4.88
CA LEU A 50 6.25 32.99 6.06
C LEU A 50 6.88 32.26 7.27
N CYS A 51 7.98 32.78 7.79
CA CYS A 51 8.46 32.51 9.15
C CYS A 51 8.98 33.84 9.71
N GLN A 52 8.06 34.76 10.00
CA GLN A 52 8.32 35.77 11.01
C GLN A 52 8.25 35.08 12.37
N GLN A 53 9.44 34.87 12.92
CA GLN A 53 9.70 34.39 14.26
C GLN A 53 9.33 35.51 15.24
N GLU A 54 8.14 35.45 15.83
CA GLU A 54 7.86 36.17 17.08
C GLU A 54 8.58 35.44 18.22
N THR A 55 9.55 36.14 18.79
CA THR A 55 10.18 35.83 20.07
C THR A 55 9.15 35.86 21.19
N GLY A 56 8.89 34.70 21.79
CA GLY A 56 8.19 34.56 23.06
C GLY A 56 8.77 33.36 23.79
N ASP A 57 9.41 33.61 24.93
CA ASP A 57 9.97 32.61 25.84
C ASP A 57 8.91 31.62 26.32
N GLU A 58 9.03 30.34 25.91
CA GLU A 58 8.58 29.22 26.74
C GLU A 58 9.60 28.07 26.63
N ILE A 59 10.27 27.83 27.76
CA ILE A 59 11.04 26.63 28.02
C ILE A 59 10.04 25.47 28.09
N LEU A 60 10.03 24.56 27.11
CA LEU A 60 9.38 23.26 27.29
C LEU A 60 10.04 22.16 26.45
N PHE A 61 10.69 21.24 27.17
CA PHE A 61 10.97 19.85 26.84
C PHE A 61 11.43 19.52 25.41
N ILE A 62 12.75 19.40 25.23
CA ILE A 62 13.27 18.36 24.33
C ILE A 62 13.02 17.03 25.03
N GLN A 63 11.78 16.56 24.94
CA GLN A 63 11.49 15.14 25.07
C GLN A 63 12.19 14.50 23.87
N GLN A 64 13.20 13.68 24.12
CA GLN A 64 13.72 12.77 23.11
C GLN A 64 12.51 11.97 22.61
N GLN A 65 11.95 12.34 21.46
CA GLN A 65 11.03 11.46 20.75
C GLN A 65 11.81 10.16 20.52
N PRO A 66 11.35 9.00 21.05
CA PRO A 66 11.85 7.74 20.52
C PRO A 66 11.63 7.82 19.01
N GLN A 67 12.67 7.53 18.21
CA GLN A 67 12.58 7.50 16.75
C GLN A 67 11.24 6.87 16.36
N GLN A 68 10.32 7.70 15.86
CA GLN A 68 8.97 7.25 15.56
C GLN A 68 9.08 6.35 14.33
N LYS A 69 9.14 5.05 14.57
CA LYS A 69 9.19 4.02 13.54
C LYS A 69 8.00 4.21 12.61
N SER A 70 8.25 4.15 11.30
CA SER A 70 7.20 4.29 10.30
C SER A 70 6.34 3.02 10.27
N HIS A 71 5.04 3.20 10.48
CA HIS A 71 4.06 2.12 10.41
C HIS A 71 3.18 2.31 9.18
N ILE A 72 2.91 1.21 8.50
CA ILE A 72 2.02 1.08 7.36
C ILE A 72 0.79 0.33 7.85
N VAL A 73 -0.39 0.80 7.48
CA VAL A 73 -1.63 0.13 7.83
C VAL A 73 -2.30 -0.41 6.58
N LEU A 74 -2.51 -1.71 6.54
CA LEU A 74 -3.28 -2.41 5.52
C LEU A 74 -4.67 -2.67 6.09
N HIS A 75 -5.69 -2.12 5.46
CA HIS A 75 -7.07 -2.32 5.85
C HIS A 75 -7.77 -3.19 4.82
N THR A 76 -8.43 -4.26 5.25
CA THR A 76 -9.26 -5.10 4.38
C THR A 76 -10.71 -4.63 4.35
N GLY A 77 -11.03 -3.43 4.85
CA GLY A 77 -12.38 -2.85 4.84
C GLY A 77 -12.82 -2.30 6.19
N PHE A 78 -12.07 -1.35 6.73
CA PHE A 78 -12.44 -0.62 7.95
C PHE A 78 -12.95 0.78 7.56
N PRO A 79 -14.03 1.34 8.15
CA PRO A 79 -14.81 0.86 9.31
C PRO A 79 -15.83 -0.26 9.01
N PRO A 80 -16.32 -0.98 10.04
CA PRO A 80 -17.35 -2.02 9.90
C PRO A 80 -18.74 -1.45 9.53
N ALA A 81 -19.60 -2.34 9.01
CA ALA A 81 -20.97 -2.05 8.57
C ALA A 81 -21.92 -1.55 9.67
N GLY A 82 -22.93 -0.75 9.27
CA GLY A 82 -24.13 -0.49 10.07
C GLY A 82 -25.17 -1.59 9.80
N ASN A 83 -25.54 -2.35 10.84
CA ASN A 83 -26.22 -3.67 10.81
C ASN A 83 -25.22 -4.82 10.70
N VAL A 84 -24.79 -5.30 11.86
CA VAL A 84 -23.71 -6.28 11.99
C VAL A 84 -24.13 -7.63 11.39
N SER A 85 -23.55 -7.94 10.24
CA SER A 85 -23.47 -9.29 9.71
C SER A 85 -22.00 -9.62 9.46
N GLY A 86 -21.66 -10.89 9.62
CA GLY A 86 -20.28 -11.32 9.52
C GLY A 86 -20.12 -12.72 8.95
N LEU A 87 -18.87 -13.09 8.71
CA LEU A 87 -18.47 -14.44 8.39
C LEU A 87 -18.49 -15.27 9.69
N ALA A 88 -19.42 -16.22 9.77
CA ALA A 88 -19.52 -17.12 10.92
C ALA A 88 -18.33 -18.07 10.99
N ILE A 89 -17.69 -18.14 12.15
CA ILE A 89 -16.59 -19.05 12.48
C ILE A 89 -17.11 -20.00 13.55
N THR A 90 -17.24 -21.27 13.21
CA THR A 90 -17.75 -22.31 14.12
C THR A 90 -16.63 -22.90 14.97
N PRO A 91 -16.95 -23.51 16.13
CA PRO A 91 -15.95 -24.14 16.99
C PRO A 91 -15.16 -25.22 16.26
N GLY A 92 -13.85 -25.21 16.42
CA GLY A 92 -12.93 -26.15 15.78
C GLY A 92 -12.74 -25.92 14.27
N LYS A 93 -13.20 -24.79 13.72
CA LYS A 93 -13.05 -24.42 12.31
C LYS A 93 -12.30 -23.10 12.14
N ALA A 94 -11.74 -22.92 10.95
CA ALA A 94 -11.03 -21.73 10.53
C ALA A 94 -11.75 -20.94 9.43
N ALA A 95 -11.53 -19.63 9.40
CA ALA A 95 -11.81 -18.77 8.26
C ALA A 95 -10.55 -17.97 7.91
N ALA A 96 -10.42 -17.56 6.65
CA ALA A 96 -9.24 -16.85 6.20
C ALA A 96 -9.55 -15.79 5.15
N THR A 97 -8.88 -14.64 5.22
CA THR A 97 -8.93 -13.60 4.18
C THR A 97 -7.54 -13.39 3.58
N ALA A 98 -7.45 -13.34 2.26
CA ALA A 98 -6.19 -13.10 1.57
C ALA A 98 -5.87 -11.60 1.52
N PHE A 99 -4.59 -11.26 1.69
CA PHE A 99 -4.09 -9.89 1.57
C PHE A 99 -2.65 -9.86 1.05
N SER A 100 -2.25 -8.70 0.54
CA SER A 100 -0.89 -8.44 0.07
C SER A 100 -0.33 -7.20 0.78
N PRO A 101 0.93 -7.22 1.24
CA PRO A 101 1.58 -6.04 1.79
C PRO A 101 1.80 -4.95 0.75
N ASN A 102 1.84 -5.30 -0.53
CA ASN A 102 1.66 -4.32 -1.59
C ASN A 102 0.16 -4.08 -1.74
N PRO A 103 -0.39 -2.90 -1.40
CA PRO A 103 -1.78 -2.62 -1.70
C PRO A 103 -1.93 -2.86 -3.20
N ALA A 104 -2.79 -3.80 -3.59
CA ALA A 104 -3.20 -3.83 -4.98
C ALA A 104 -3.62 -2.40 -5.31
N SER A 105 -2.97 -1.79 -6.30
CA SER A 105 -3.64 -0.77 -7.08
C SER A 105 -4.96 -1.44 -7.46
N SER A 106 -6.04 -1.04 -6.81
CA SER A 106 -7.31 -1.71 -6.95
C SER A 106 -7.54 -1.86 -8.44
N SER A 107 -7.87 -3.07 -8.87
CA SER A 107 -8.24 -3.39 -10.24
C SER A 107 -9.57 -2.73 -10.64
N VAL A 108 -9.97 -1.66 -9.95
CA VAL A 108 -10.96 -0.71 -10.44
C VAL A 108 -10.35 -0.07 -11.66
N LYS A 109 -10.79 -0.53 -12.83
CA LYS A 109 -10.57 0.06 -14.16
C LYS A 109 -11.10 1.52 -14.28
N HIS A 110 -11.28 2.21 -13.17
CA HIS A 110 -11.74 3.59 -13.05
C HIS A 110 -10.99 4.31 -11.92
N MET A 111 -9.67 4.40 -12.04
CA MET A 111 -8.96 5.62 -11.65
C MET A 111 -7.89 5.88 -12.70
N ASP A 112 -7.86 7.11 -13.18
CA ASP A 112 -7.17 7.52 -14.39
C ASP A 112 -5.76 6.96 -14.49
N ARG A 113 -5.58 6.18 -15.56
CA ARG A 113 -4.37 5.45 -15.96
C ARG A 113 -3.22 6.39 -16.37
N GLU A 114 -3.25 7.65 -15.98
CA GLU A 114 -2.24 8.64 -16.31
C GLU A 114 -1.36 9.05 -15.11
N HIS A 115 -1.67 8.68 -13.87
CA HIS A 115 -0.99 9.27 -12.70
C HIS A 115 -0.23 8.34 -11.75
N MET A 116 -0.12 7.03 -11.99
CA MET A 116 0.70 6.15 -11.12
C MET A 116 1.56 5.11 -11.84
N THR A 117 1.93 5.37 -13.08
CA THR A 117 3.09 4.71 -13.70
C THR A 117 4.11 5.78 -14.02
N THR A 118 4.97 6.06 -13.04
CA THR A 118 6.14 6.88 -13.34
C THR A 118 7.04 6.07 -14.26
N THR A 119 7.54 6.74 -15.29
CA THR A 119 8.45 6.25 -16.33
C THR A 119 9.48 5.27 -15.76
N GLY A 120 9.26 3.97 -15.97
CA GLY A 120 10.08 2.89 -15.40
C GLY A 120 9.29 1.70 -14.86
N GLY A 121 7.98 1.83 -14.65
CA GLY A 121 7.14 0.72 -14.17
C GLY A 121 7.25 0.44 -12.66
N GLU A 122 7.99 1.26 -11.92
CA GLU A 122 8.02 1.24 -10.46
C GLU A 122 6.77 1.93 -9.91
N SER A 123 6.04 1.23 -9.03
CA SER A 123 4.92 1.84 -8.32
C SER A 123 5.43 2.84 -7.27
N TRP A 124 4.60 3.81 -6.88
CA TRP A 124 4.91 4.70 -5.75
C TRP A 124 5.19 3.91 -4.47
N TRP A 125 4.56 2.74 -4.32
CA TRP A 125 4.81 1.79 -3.24
C TRP A 125 6.23 1.24 -3.24
N ASP A 126 6.74 0.87 -4.42
CA ASP A 126 8.12 0.37 -4.57
C ASP A 126 9.17 1.46 -4.27
N ARG A 127 8.80 2.73 -4.44
CA ARG A 127 9.67 3.88 -4.16
C ARG A 127 9.71 4.27 -2.68
N LEU A 128 8.55 4.27 -2.02
CA LEU A 128 8.48 4.54 -0.58
C LEU A 128 9.19 3.45 0.22
N PHE A 129 9.18 2.24 -0.31
CA PHE A 129 9.70 1.08 0.37
C PHE A 129 10.68 0.36 -0.58
N PRO A 130 11.95 0.78 -0.64
CA PRO A 130 12.94 0.13 -1.50
C PRO A 130 13.25 -1.30 -1.04
N ASN A 131 13.15 -1.56 0.27
CA ASN A 131 13.33 -2.90 0.85
C ASN A 131 12.14 -3.79 0.49
N ARG A 132 12.36 -5.01 -0.01
CA ARG A 132 11.26 -5.91 -0.47
C ARG A 132 10.42 -6.54 0.66
N HIS A 133 10.71 -6.17 1.90
CA HIS A 133 10.22 -6.80 3.10
C HIS A 133 9.62 -5.75 4.05
N VAL A 134 8.58 -6.12 4.78
CA VAL A 134 7.96 -5.33 5.85
C VAL A 134 7.73 -6.23 7.05
N HIS A 135 7.77 -5.71 8.27
CA HIS A 135 7.59 -6.52 9.48
C HIS A 135 6.17 -6.38 10.00
N LEU A 136 5.46 -7.47 10.24
CA LEU A 136 4.14 -7.39 10.87
C LEU A 136 4.29 -6.97 12.34
N VAL A 137 3.51 -5.97 12.74
CA VAL A 137 3.50 -5.44 14.11
C VAL A 137 2.22 -5.81 14.83
N ASN A 138 1.07 -5.62 14.19
CA ASN A 138 -0.23 -5.77 14.86
C ASN A 138 -1.31 -6.20 13.85
N VAL A 139 -2.25 -7.01 14.31
CA VAL A 139 -3.52 -7.30 13.63
C VAL A 139 -4.68 -7.00 14.57
N GLN A 140 -5.64 -6.21 14.09
CA GLN A 140 -6.90 -5.95 14.78
C GLN A 140 -8.08 -6.44 13.95
N LEU A 141 -9.01 -7.09 14.64
CA LEU A 141 -10.12 -7.82 14.04
C LEU A 141 -11.43 -7.53 14.79
N PRO A 142 -12.38 -6.78 14.18
CA PRO A 142 -13.74 -6.66 14.73
C PRO A 142 -14.51 -7.98 14.63
N VAL A 143 -15.07 -8.39 15.75
CA VAL A 143 -15.89 -9.60 15.88
C VAL A 143 -17.18 -9.32 16.64
N THR A 144 -18.18 -10.16 16.42
CA THR A 144 -19.40 -10.21 17.23
C THR A 144 -19.69 -11.63 17.64
N THR A 145 -20.35 -11.78 18.77
CA THR A 145 -20.78 -13.09 19.25
C THR A 145 -22.22 -13.36 18.86
N VAL A 146 -22.52 -14.58 18.44
CA VAL A 146 -23.91 -15.03 18.20
C VAL A 146 -24.57 -15.45 19.52
N THR A 147 -23.75 -15.77 20.53
CA THR A 147 -24.17 -16.17 21.87
C THR A 147 -24.00 -15.02 22.86
N ASN A 148 -24.76 -14.99 23.97
CA ASN A 148 -24.57 -14.03 25.08
C ASN A 148 -23.29 -14.32 25.91
N THR A 149 -22.19 -14.66 25.24
CA THR A 149 -20.89 -14.89 25.86
C THR A 149 -20.14 -13.57 25.91
N THR A 150 -19.64 -13.20 27.08
CA THR A 150 -18.89 -11.96 27.31
C THR A 150 -17.44 -12.04 26.86
N VAL A 151 -16.94 -13.25 26.58
CA VAL A 151 -15.56 -13.49 26.16
C VAL A 151 -15.54 -14.17 24.79
N VAL A 152 -14.75 -13.61 23.88
CA VAL A 152 -14.45 -14.23 22.57
C VAL A 152 -12.99 -14.65 22.54
N GLU A 153 -12.73 -15.91 22.20
CA GLU A 153 -11.39 -16.46 22.07
C GLU A 153 -11.13 -16.90 20.63
N ALA A 154 -9.94 -16.57 20.11
CA ALA A 154 -9.53 -16.99 18.77
C ALA A 154 -8.01 -17.21 18.68
N SER A 155 -7.61 -18.04 17.72
CA SER A 155 -6.23 -18.17 17.26
C SER A 155 -6.06 -17.43 15.94
N LEU A 156 -5.08 -16.53 15.86
CA LEU A 156 -4.81 -15.65 14.71
C LEU A 156 -3.45 -15.99 14.08
N SER A 157 -3.44 -16.48 12.85
CA SER A 157 -2.23 -16.85 12.10
C SER A 157 -2.09 -16.07 10.80
N VAL A 158 -0.84 -15.90 10.37
CA VAL A 158 -0.51 -15.48 9.01
C VAL A 158 0.17 -16.61 8.29
N CYS A 159 -0.40 -17.01 7.15
CA CYS A 159 0.03 -18.15 6.37
C CYS A 159 0.36 -17.72 4.94
N GLY A 160 1.33 -18.39 4.32
CA GLY A 160 1.53 -18.27 2.88
C GLY A 160 0.42 -18.98 2.10
N SER A 161 0.28 -18.67 0.81
CA SER A 161 -0.55 -19.48 -0.09
C SER A 161 0.12 -20.82 -0.42
N LYS A 162 -0.67 -21.89 -0.44
CA LYS A 162 -0.19 -23.19 -0.91
C LYS A 162 0.11 -23.12 -2.41
N LYS A 163 1.38 -23.31 -2.79
CA LYS A 163 1.77 -23.40 -4.21
C LYS A 163 1.27 -24.72 -4.78
N GLN A 164 0.17 -24.71 -5.55
CA GLN A 164 -0.20 -25.89 -6.31
C GLN A 164 0.76 -26.09 -7.49
N ARG A 165 1.31 -27.31 -7.61
CA ARG A 165 2.30 -27.68 -8.62
C ARG A 165 1.75 -27.73 -10.06
N PHE A 166 0.43 -27.69 -10.26
CA PHE A 166 -0.19 -27.76 -11.59
C PHE A 166 -1.52 -26.99 -11.68
N GLY A 167 -1.58 -26.02 -12.61
CA GLY A 167 -2.82 -25.35 -13.06
C GLY A 167 -2.81 -23.82 -12.94
N LEU A 168 -3.01 -23.10 -14.04
CA LEU A 168 -3.38 -21.69 -14.06
C LEU A 168 -4.85 -21.57 -13.59
N GLY A 169 -5.13 -20.69 -12.63
CA GLY A 169 -6.50 -20.30 -12.26
C GLY A 169 -7.20 -21.13 -11.18
N ARG A 170 -6.49 -21.94 -10.38
CA ARG A 170 -7.08 -22.52 -9.15
C ARG A 170 -6.99 -21.54 -7.98
N PRO A 171 -8.01 -21.48 -7.12
CA PRO A 171 -7.99 -20.63 -5.94
C PRO A 171 -6.82 -21.05 -5.05
N GLN A 172 -5.98 -20.08 -4.70
CA GLN A 172 -4.99 -20.28 -3.66
C GLN A 172 -5.74 -20.42 -2.33
N VAL A 173 -5.28 -21.32 -1.47
CA VAL A 173 -5.80 -21.50 -0.11
C VAL A 173 -4.65 -21.36 0.88
N PRO A 174 -4.94 -21.07 2.16
CA PRO A 174 -3.91 -21.01 3.18
C PRO A 174 -3.07 -22.30 3.25
N ASP A 175 -1.76 -22.16 3.34
CA ASP A 175 -0.84 -23.26 3.62
C ASP A 175 -0.62 -23.39 5.12
N MET A 176 -1.38 -24.29 5.76
CA MET A 176 -1.35 -24.47 7.23
C MET A 176 0.02 -24.92 7.75
N ASP A 177 0.80 -25.62 6.92
CA ASP A 177 2.15 -26.07 7.26
C ASP A 177 3.18 -24.93 7.24
N ALA A 178 2.84 -23.80 6.61
CA ALA A 178 3.68 -22.62 6.46
C ALA A 178 3.10 -21.40 7.18
N CYS A 179 2.29 -21.62 8.22
CA CYS A 179 1.79 -20.56 9.09
C CYS A 179 2.81 -20.21 10.17
N VAL A 180 2.84 -18.93 10.55
CA VAL A 180 3.48 -18.55 11.81
C VAL A 180 2.53 -18.89 12.95
N GLU A 181 3.08 -19.60 13.93
CA GLU A 181 2.38 -20.06 15.13
C GLU A 181 1.78 -18.90 15.91
N THR A 182 0.61 -19.14 16.48
CA THR A 182 -0.31 -18.12 16.98
C THR A 182 -0.37 -18.11 18.50
N ALA A 183 -0.86 -17.00 19.06
CA ALA A 183 -1.31 -16.94 20.44
C ALA A 183 -2.84 -17.00 20.47
N LEU A 184 -3.38 -17.58 21.56
CA LEU A 184 -4.80 -17.45 21.89
C LEU A 184 -5.06 -15.99 22.30
N VAL A 185 -5.87 -15.29 21.51
CA VAL A 185 -6.27 -13.92 21.77
C VAL A 185 -7.66 -13.92 22.37
N LYS A 186 -7.86 -13.08 23.38
CA LYS A 186 -9.16 -12.90 24.03
C LYS A 186 -9.60 -11.46 23.90
N SER A 187 -10.90 -11.28 23.71
CA SER A 187 -11.56 -9.99 23.80
C SER A 187 -12.60 -10.09 24.90
N ASP A 188 -12.47 -9.23 25.91
CA ASP A 188 -13.46 -9.09 26.97
C ASP A 188 -14.42 -7.97 26.60
N ARG A 189 -15.71 -8.28 26.53
CA ARG A 189 -16.76 -7.25 26.46
C ARG A 189 -17.04 -6.78 27.87
N GLU A 190 -16.69 -5.53 28.14
CA GLU A 190 -17.00 -4.88 29.42
C GLU A 190 -18.51 -4.61 29.54
N ASP A 191 -19.18 -4.31 28.42
CA ASP A 191 -20.62 -3.99 28.37
C ASP A 191 -21.44 -4.96 27.49
N GLU A 192 -22.60 -5.38 28.00
CA GLU A 192 -23.59 -6.16 27.22
C GLU A 192 -24.20 -5.34 26.07
N GLU A 193 -24.15 -4.00 26.16
CA GLU A 193 -24.69 -3.08 25.14
C GLU A 193 -23.78 -2.97 23.89
N ASP A 194 -22.48 -3.26 24.01
CA ASP A 194 -21.54 -3.14 22.90
C ASP A 194 -21.82 -4.17 21.81
N VAL A 195 -22.20 -3.76 20.61
CA VAL A 195 -22.60 -4.70 19.56
C VAL A 195 -21.39 -5.50 19.03
N PHE A 196 -20.16 -4.99 19.19
CA PHE A 196 -18.93 -5.62 18.69
C PHE A 196 -17.78 -5.55 19.70
N SER A 197 -16.82 -6.44 19.54
CA SER A 197 -15.55 -6.42 20.25
C SER A 197 -14.39 -6.53 19.27
N VAL A 198 -13.17 -6.23 19.72
CA VAL A 198 -11.97 -6.28 18.88
C VAL A 198 -11.01 -7.32 19.43
N LEU A 199 -10.59 -8.26 18.57
CA LEU A 199 -9.47 -9.13 18.83
C LEU A 199 -8.20 -8.45 18.32
N GLU A 200 -7.22 -8.28 19.21
CA GLU A 200 -5.94 -7.65 18.91
C GLU A 200 -4.79 -8.65 19.11
N TRP A 201 -3.99 -8.84 18.08
CA TRP A 201 -2.85 -9.74 18.08
C TRP A 201 -1.55 -9.01 17.74
N THR A 202 -0.59 -9.09 18.65
CA THR A 202 0.80 -8.68 18.43
C THR A 202 1.68 -9.93 18.41
N PRO A 203 2.34 -10.27 17.28
CA PRO A 203 3.22 -11.43 17.21
C PRO A 203 4.37 -11.34 18.22
N GLU A 204 4.63 -12.42 18.97
CA GLU A 204 5.76 -12.48 19.91
C GLU A 204 7.12 -12.42 19.20
N LYS A 205 7.17 -12.87 17.95
CA LYS A 205 8.35 -12.89 17.09
C LYS A 205 8.10 -12.03 15.86
N THR A 206 9.15 -11.38 15.37
CA THR A 206 9.09 -10.58 14.15
C THR A 206 8.71 -11.46 12.95
N ILE A 207 7.61 -11.13 12.29
CA ILE A 207 7.15 -11.79 11.05
C ILE A 207 7.50 -10.91 9.87
N VAL A 208 8.32 -11.43 8.94
CA VAL A 208 8.76 -10.69 7.76
C VAL A 208 7.86 -11.02 6.55
N LEU A 209 7.05 -10.05 6.13
CA LEU A 209 6.18 -10.14 4.97
C LEU A 209 6.89 -9.62 3.71
N GLN A 210 6.82 -10.37 2.63
CA GLN A 210 7.37 -9.98 1.33
C GLN A 210 6.31 -9.30 0.49
N LYS A 211 6.59 -8.13 -0.08
CA LYS A 211 5.59 -7.35 -0.80
C LYS A 211 5.01 -8.04 -2.04
N SER A 212 5.77 -8.93 -2.68
CA SER A 212 5.34 -9.65 -3.88
C SER A 212 4.59 -10.95 -3.59
N LYS A 213 4.34 -11.27 -2.32
CA LYS A 213 3.65 -12.49 -1.90
C LYS A 213 2.26 -12.18 -1.39
N LEU A 214 1.34 -13.10 -1.70
CA LEU A 214 0.01 -13.14 -1.10
C LEU A 214 0.09 -13.92 0.21
N TYR A 215 -0.54 -13.37 1.24
CA TYR A 215 -0.66 -13.94 2.56
C TYR A 215 -2.14 -14.15 2.92
N TRP A 216 -2.38 -15.05 3.86
CA TRP A 216 -3.69 -15.35 4.43
C TRP A 216 -3.67 -15.00 5.90
N LEU A 217 -4.60 -14.14 6.32
CA LEU A 217 -4.94 -13.99 7.73
C LEU A 217 -5.96 -15.06 8.07
N VAL A 218 -5.55 -16.05 8.87
CA VAL A 218 -6.36 -17.19 9.28
C VAL A 218 -6.81 -16.97 10.73
N VAL A 219 -8.10 -17.15 10.97
CA VAL A 219 -8.77 -17.00 12.25
C VAL A 219 -9.44 -18.31 12.61
N GLN A 220 -9.16 -18.84 13.79
CA GLN A 220 -9.69 -20.12 14.28
C GLN A 220 -10.44 -19.93 15.59
N SER A 221 -11.63 -20.53 15.70
CA SER A 221 -12.36 -20.62 16.97
C SER A 221 -12.01 -21.95 17.67
N PRO A 222 -11.46 -21.93 18.89
CA PRO A 222 -11.20 -23.16 19.63
C PRO A 222 -12.46 -23.77 20.24
N SER A 223 -13.46 -22.95 20.60
CA SER A 223 -14.56 -23.39 21.48
C SER A 223 -15.89 -22.66 21.28
N VAL A 224 -15.88 -21.32 21.12
CA VAL A 224 -17.10 -20.50 21.06
C VAL A 224 -17.30 -19.94 19.66
N PRO A 225 -18.49 -20.07 19.05
CA PRO A 225 -18.75 -19.48 17.73
C PRO A 225 -18.79 -17.96 17.82
N PHE A 226 -18.22 -17.30 16.82
CA PHE A 226 -18.33 -15.85 16.65
C PHE A 226 -18.39 -15.50 15.16
N GLN A 227 -18.72 -14.24 14.86
CA GLN A 227 -18.76 -13.71 13.51
C GLN A 227 -17.64 -12.69 13.35
N TRP A 228 -16.85 -12.85 12.30
CA TRP A 228 -15.94 -11.82 11.82
C TRP A 228 -16.76 -10.79 11.04
N VAL A 229 -16.81 -9.54 11.52
CA VAL A 229 -17.61 -8.48 10.91
C VAL A 229 -17.13 -8.16 9.50
N ASN A 230 -18.08 -8.01 8.57
CA ASN A 230 -17.78 -7.63 7.19
C ASN A 230 -17.77 -6.10 7.00
N SER A 231 -17.02 -5.68 5.98
CA SER A 231 -16.99 -4.31 5.51
C SER A 231 -18.11 -4.02 4.51
N GLU A 232 -18.70 -2.83 4.61
CA GLU A 232 -19.51 -2.25 3.53
C GLU A 232 -18.64 -1.64 2.41
N LEU A 233 -17.38 -1.31 2.73
CA LEU A 233 -16.47 -0.56 1.86
C LEU A 233 -15.38 -1.49 1.32
N GLY A 234 -15.76 -2.41 0.44
CA GLY A 234 -14.76 -3.15 -0.34
C GLY A 234 -15.24 -4.47 -0.92
N ILE A 235 -14.54 -4.87 -1.98
CA ILE A 235 -14.60 -6.21 -2.55
C ILE A 235 -13.22 -6.84 -2.41
N ASN A 236 -13.15 -8.08 -1.93
CA ASN A 236 -11.88 -8.76 -1.78
C ASN A 236 -11.44 -9.27 -3.15
N GLY A 237 -10.52 -8.54 -3.78
CA GLY A 237 -9.92 -8.92 -5.06
C GLY A 237 -9.01 -10.15 -4.99
N TYR A 238 -8.69 -10.64 -3.78
CA TYR A 238 -7.84 -11.83 -3.59
C TYR A 238 -8.63 -13.06 -3.16
N GLY A 239 -9.70 -12.86 -2.39
CA GLY A 239 -10.65 -13.90 -1.99
C GLY A 239 -10.58 -14.30 -0.51
N THR A 240 -11.61 -15.04 -0.10
CA THR A 240 -11.83 -15.51 1.27
C THR A 240 -11.95 -17.03 1.25
N ALA A 241 -11.52 -17.71 2.30
CA ALA A 241 -11.64 -19.16 2.42
C ALA A 241 -12.21 -19.56 3.78
N VAL A 242 -12.94 -20.68 3.83
CA VAL A 242 -13.50 -21.24 5.06
C VAL A 242 -13.15 -22.72 5.13
N GLU A 243 -12.81 -23.19 6.32
CA GLU A 243 -12.55 -24.59 6.58
C GLU A 243 -13.87 -25.33 6.87
N THR A 244 -14.19 -26.31 6.03
CA THR A 244 -15.37 -27.18 6.20
C THR A 244 -14.94 -28.58 6.64
N GLU A 245 -15.86 -29.54 6.66
CA GLU A 245 -15.51 -30.95 6.89
C GLU A 245 -14.79 -31.56 5.68
N ALA A 246 -15.00 -31.03 4.48
CA ALA A 246 -14.36 -31.47 3.25
C ALA A 246 -12.98 -30.83 3.02
N GLY A 247 -12.59 -29.87 3.87
CA GLY A 247 -11.33 -29.12 3.78
C GLY A 247 -11.57 -27.64 3.51
N TRP A 248 -10.57 -26.95 2.97
CA TRP A 248 -10.68 -25.52 2.63
C TRP A 248 -11.57 -25.30 1.41
N GLU A 249 -12.64 -24.55 1.60
CA GLU A 249 -13.52 -24.07 0.53
C GLU A 249 -13.25 -22.59 0.27
N PHE A 250 -12.93 -22.28 -0.99
CA PHE A 250 -12.68 -20.92 -1.42
C PHE A 250 -14.00 -20.23 -1.78
N LYS A 251 -14.27 -19.10 -1.13
CA LYS A 251 -15.38 -18.21 -1.44
C LYS A 251 -14.90 -17.16 -2.45
N LEU A 252 -15.58 -17.08 -3.59
CA LEU A 252 -15.20 -16.31 -4.78
C LEU A 252 -14.94 -14.80 -4.51
N GLU A 253 -14.09 -14.23 -5.37
CA GLU A 253 -13.86 -12.78 -5.55
C GLU A 253 -15.20 -12.05 -5.80
N GLY A 254 -15.47 -10.95 -5.10
CA GLY A 254 -16.76 -10.23 -5.22
C GLY A 254 -17.57 -10.11 -3.94
N GLU A 255 -17.31 -10.98 -2.97
CA GLU A 255 -18.06 -11.05 -1.70
C GLU A 255 -17.59 -9.98 -0.70
N PRO A 256 -18.44 -9.62 0.29
CA PRO A 256 -18.08 -8.70 1.37
C PRO A 256 -16.78 -9.15 2.04
N ILE A 257 -15.86 -8.21 2.24
CA ILE A 257 -14.57 -8.53 2.87
C ILE A 257 -14.75 -8.55 4.37
N PRO A 258 -14.23 -9.59 5.06
CA PRO A 258 -14.07 -9.52 6.50
C PRO A 258 -13.14 -8.36 6.89
N SER A 259 -13.64 -7.44 7.72
CA SER A 259 -12.93 -6.23 8.14
C SER A 259 -11.76 -6.58 9.03
N ALA A 260 -10.54 -6.17 8.68
CA ALA A 260 -9.38 -6.25 9.56
C ALA A 260 -8.42 -5.11 9.29
N MET A 261 -7.61 -4.79 10.30
CA MET A 261 -6.51 -3.85 10.23
C MET A 261 -5.20 -4.60 10.49
N VAL A 262 -4.27 -4.54 9.56
CA VAL A 262 -2.96 -5.18 9.64
C VAL A 262 -1.91 -4.09 9.59
N VAL A 263 -1.23 -3.86 10.72
CA VAL A 263 -0.18 -2.86 10.85
C VAL A 263 1.18 -3.52 10.66
N VAL A 264 1.97 -2.98 9.75
CA VAL A 264 3.34 -3.44 9.47
C VAL A 264 4.32 -2.28 9.67
N GLU A 265 5.54 -2.56 10.11
CA GLU A 265 6.63 -1.61 10.26
C GLU A 265 7.58 -1.75 9.07
N ASP A 266 8.01 -0.61 8.53
CA ASP A 266 9.14 -0.58 7.60
C ASP A 266 10.44 -0.47 8.38
N HIS A 267 11.40 -1.32 8.05
CA HIS A 267 12.75 -1.23 8.57
C HIS A 267 13.66 -0.81 7.43
N HIS A 268 14.17 0.41 7.53
CA HIS A 268 15.19 0.97 6.64
C HIS A 268 16.56 0.37 6.90
#